data_AF-A0A7U9SY87-F1
#
_entry.id   AF-A0A7U9SY87-F1
#
_cell.length_a   1.000
_cell.length_b   1.000
_cell.length_c   1.000
_cell.angle_alpha   90.00
_cell.angle_beta   90.00
_cell.angle_gamma   90.00
#
_symmetry.space_group_name_H-M   'P 1'
#
loop_
_entity.id
_entity.type
_entity.pdbx_description
1 polymer ?
#
loop_
_entity_poly.entity_id
_entity_poly.type
_entity_poly.pdbx_seq_one_letter_code
_entity_poly.pdbx_strand_id
1 'polypeptide(L)'
;MELPKEMEFLETGYARSESKVDFQHMVRGLPEELREVVYLKFAQELTLREIGLAMDLPMRTVQSRLRRALKLMRCEMEREV
;
A
#
# COMPACT_ATOMS: atom_id res chain seq x y z
N MET A 1 18.10 -27.10 -19.41
CA MET A 1 19.09 -26.10 -18.97
C MET A 1 18.55 -25.54 -17.67
N GLU A 2 19.00 -26.06 -16.53
CA GLU A 2 18.61 -25.50 -15.23
C GLU A 2 19.26 -24.13 -15.09
N LEU A 3 18.45 -23.10 -14.89
CA LEU A 3 18.95 -21.77 -14.61
C LEU A 3 19.70 -21.81 -13.27
N PRO A 4 20.88 -21.17 -13.15
CA PRO A 4 21.62 -21.13 -11.90
C PRO A 4 20.73 -20.55 -10.79
N LYS A 5 20.71 -21.19 -9.61
CA LYS A 5 19.91 -20.73 -8.44
C LYS A 5 20.17 -19.27 -8.03
N GLU A 6 21.32 -18.72 -8.42
CA GLU A 6 21.67 -17.31 -8.24
C GLU A 6 20.78 -16.36 -9.06
N MET A 7 20.33 -16.81 -10.24
CA MET A 7 19.49 -16.06 -11.17
C MET A 7 18.02 -16.00 -10.70
N GLU A 8 17.53 -17.09 -10.08
CA GLU A 8 16.21 -17.17 -9.45
C GLU A 8 16.13 -16.29 -8.16
N PHE A 9 17.24 -16.19 -7.42
CA PHE A 9 17.34 -15.32 -6.24
C PHE A 9 17.40 -13.83 -6.61
N LEU A 10 18.06 -13.50 -7.73
CA LEU A 10 18.04 -12.16 -8.30
C LEU A 10 16.61 -11.80 -8.77
N GLU A 11 15.95 -12.66 -9.53
CA GLU A 11 14.60 -12.41 -10.08
C GLU A 11 13.56 -12.18 -8.97
N THR A 12 13.60 -13.00 -7.90
CA THR A 12 12.72 -12.83 -6.73
C THR A 12 13.08 -11.59 -5.89
N GLY A 13 14.36 -11.24 -5.78
CA GLY A 13 14.82 -10.00 -5.13
C GLY A 13 14.39 -8.75 -5.88
N TYR A 14 14.53 -8.73 -7.21
CA TYR A 14 14.12 -7.65 -8.10
C TYR A 14 12.60 -7.48 -8.09
N ALA A 15 11.82 -8.55 -8.29
CA ALA A 15 10.36 -8.50 -8.25
C ALA A 15 9.81 -7.97 -6.91
N ARG A 16 10.46 -8.35 -5.80
CA ARG A 16 10.09 -7.85 -4.46
C ARG A 16 10.49 -6.40 -4.25
N SER A 17 11.59 -5.96 -4.88
CA SER A 17 12.02 -4.57 -4.85
C SER A 17 11.12 -3.67 -5.71
N GLU A 18 10.74 -4.10 -6.91
CA GLU A 18 9.76 -3.43 -7.79
C GLU A 18 8.41 -3.30 -7.07
N SER A 19 7.86 -4.39 -6.55
CA SER A 19 6.58 -4.38 -5.82
C SER A 19 6.56 -3.39 -4.63
N LYS A 20 7.69 -3.23 -3.93
CA LYS A 20 7.81 -2.26 -2.83
C LYS A 20 7.92 -0.82 -3.33
N VAL A 21 8.63 -0.59 -4.42
CA VAL A 21 8.75 0.72 -5.06
C VAL A 21 7.37 1.16 -5.58
N ASP A 22 6.62 0.27 -6.20
CA ASP A 22 5.27 0.52 -6.72
C ASP A 22 4.31 0.89 -5.61
N PHE A 23 4.34 0.16 -4.48
CA PHE A 23 3.52 0.49 -3.32
C PHE A 23 3.83 1.89 -2.76
N GLN A 24 5.11 2.23 -2.59
CA GLN A 24 5.48 3.56 -2.10
C GLN A 24 5.09 4.67 -3.08
N HIS A 25 5.22 4.42 -4.39
CA HIS A 25 4.82 5.36 -5.42
C HIS A 25 3.31 5.61 -5.39
N MET A 26 2.51 4.55 -5.38
CA MET A 26 1.04 4.62 -5.31
C MET A 26 0.57 5.35 -4.04
N VAL A 27 1.16 5.05 -2.89
CA VAL A 27 0.80 5.69 -1.61
C VAL A 27 1.16 7.18 -1.61
N ARG A 28 2.27 7.57 -2.26
CA ARG A 28 2.63 9.00 -2.45
C ARG A 28 1.66 9.73 -3.40
N GLY A 29 1.04 9.03 -4.35
CA GLY A 29 0.00 9.59 -5.22
C GLY A 29 -1.34 9.87 -4.53
N LEU A 30 -1.56 9.29 -3.34
CA LEU A 30 -2.80 9.52 -2.59
C LEU A 30 -2.86 10.92 -1.96
N PRO A 31 -4.06 11.52 -1.85
CA PRO A 31 -4.32 12.65 -0.95
C PRO A 31 -3.83 12.36 0.47
N GLU A 32 -3.33 13.37 1.17
CA GLU A 32 -2.70 13.24 2.49
C GLU A 32 -3.56 12.47 3.49
N GLU A 33 -4.84 12.81 3.59
CA GLU A 33 -5.80 12.15 4.48
C GLU A 33 -6.03 10.65 4.17
N LEU A 34 -5.81 10.23 2.93
CA LEU A 34 -5.92 8.83 2.50
C LEU A 34 -4.59 8.10 2.68
N ARG A 35 -3.48 8.80 2.46
CA ARG A 35 -2.13 8.29 2.65
C ARG A 35 -1.88 7.91 4.11
N GLU A 36 -2.28 8.78 5.03
CA GLU A 36 -2.07 8.58 6.46
C GLU A 36 -2.78 7.32 6.98
N VAL A 37 -4.06 7.12 6.63
CA VAL A 37 -4.79 5.90 7.02
C VAL A 37 -4.18 4.63 6.43
N VAL A 38 -3.57 4.70 5.25
CA VAL A 38 -2.89 3.56 4.61
C VAL A 38 -1.58 3.23 5.33
N TYR A 39 -0.77 4.24 5.68
CA TYR A 39 0.45 4.00 6.47
C TYR A 39 0.14 3.39 7.82
N LEU A 40 -0.81 3.97 8.55
CA LEU A 40 -1.19 3.42 9.86
C LEU A 40 -1.74 2.00 9.73
N LYS A 41 -2.51 1.70 8.68
CA LYS A 41 -3.10 0.37 8.48
C LYS A 41 -2.10 -0.71 8.10
N PHE A 42 -1.18 -0.40 7.19
CA PHE A 42 -0.34 -1.42 6.54
C PHE A 42 1.13 -1.35 6.94
N ALA A 43 1.66 -0.17 7.26
CA ALA A 43 3.05 -0.04 7.72
C ALA A 43 3.17 -0.18 9.24
N GLN A 44 2.15 0.24 10.00
CA GLN A 44 2.11 0.14 11.46
C GLN A 44 1.12 -0.94 11.96
N GLU A 45 0.46 -1.64 11.05
CA GLU A 45 -0.47 -2.76 11.32
C GLU A 45 -1.65 -2.42 12.27
N LEU A 46 -1.98 -1.14 12.43
CA LEU A 46 -3.06 -0.73 13.34
C LEU A 46 -4.44 -1.22 12.87
N THR A 47 -5.33 -1.46 13.82
CA THR A 47 -6.75 -1.72 13.57
C THR A 47 -7.49 -0.43 13.21
N LEU A 48 -8.66 -0.55 12.56
CA LEU A 48 -9.49 0.62 12.23
C LEU A 48 -9.88 1.46 13.46
N ARG A 49 -10.02 0.80 14.61
CA ARG A 49 -10.33 1.44 15.88
C ARG A 49 -9.14 2.24 16.40
N GLU A 50 -7.94 1.65 16.40
CA GLU A 50 -6.71 2.35 16.83
C GLU A 50 -6.39 3.53 15.94
N ILE A 51 -6.57 3.39 14.62
CA ILE A 51 -6.41 4.49 13.66
C ILE A 51 -7.40 5.61 13.96
N GLY A 52 -8.66 5.27 14.23
CA GLY A 52 -9.69 6.26 14.58
C GLY A 52 -9.33 7.02 15.86
N LEU A 53 -8.79 6.33 16.86
CA LEU A 53 -8.30 6.96 18.08
C LEU A 53 -7.06 7.84 17.84
N ALA A 54 -6.10 7.36 17.05
CA ALA A 54 -4.86 8.08 16.76
C ALA A 54 -5.08 9.36 15.95
N MET A 55 -6.08 9.37 15.07
CA MET A 55 -6.40 10.49 14.17
C MET A 55 -7.55 11.38 14.67
N ASP A 56 -8.15 11.05 15.82
CA ASP A 56 -9.39 11.66 16.32
C ASP A 56 -10.54 11.64 15.30
N LEU A 57 -10.78 10.46 14.70
CA LEU A 57 -11.79 10.23 13.67
C LEU A 57 -12.75 9.11 14.05
N PRO A 58 -14.03 9.20 13.64
CA PRO A 58 -14.93 8.06 13.70
C PRO A 58 -14.35 6.88 12.91
N MET A 59 -14.42 5.66 13.48
CA MET A 59 -13.98 4.43 12.80
C MET A 59 -14.60 4.28 11.40
N ARG A 60 -15.84 4.76 11.22
CA ARG A 60 -16.55 4.75 9.94
C ARG A 60 -15.88 5.66 8.89
N THR A 61 -15.30 6.78 9.32
CA THR A 61 -14.50 7.68 8.48
C THR A 61 -13.18 7.05 8.08
N VAL A 62 -12.49 6.38 9.01
CA VAL A 62 -11.28 5.61 8.69
C VAL A 62 -11.60 4.52 7.65
N GLN A 63 -12.71 3.79 7.84
CA GLN A 63 -13.16 2.76 6.91
C GLN A 63 -13.46 3.34 5.52
N SER A 64 -14.17 4.48 5.42
CA SER A 64 -14.47 5.09 4.12
C SER A 64 -13.22 5.64 3.44
N ARG A 65 -12.29 6.24 4.18
CA ARG A 65 -10.98 6.68 3.68
C ARG A 65 -10.15 5.52 3.15
N LEU A 66 -10.03 4.41 3.89
CA LEU A 66 -9.31 3.22 3.41
C LEU A 66 -9.92 2.62 2.14
N ARG A 67 -11.25 2.50 2.06
CA ARG A 67 -11.92 2.05 0.82
C ARG A 67 -11.61 2.96 -0.36
N ARG A 68 -11.63 4.28 -0.15
CA ARG A 68 -11.32 5.27 -1.18
C ARG A 68 -9.86 5.19 -1.61
N ALA A 69 -8.93 5.06 -0.67
CA ALA A 69 -7.51 4.89 -0.94
C ALA A 69 -7.23 3.64 -1.79
N LEU A 70 -7.79 2.49 -1.40
CA LEU A 70 -7.66 1.23 -2.14
C LEU A 70 -8.27 1.30 -3.54
N LYS A 71 -9.39 2.03 -3.71
CA LYS A 71 -9.98 2.27 -5.03
C LYS A 71 -9.07 3.10 -5.92
N LEU A 72 -8.50 4.19 -5.39
CA LEU A 72 -7.58 5.04 -6.15
C LEU A 72 -6.30 4.28 -6.55
N MET A 73 -5.68 3.56 -5.62
CA MET A 73 -4.49 2.76 -5.93
C MET A 73 -4.79 1.71 -7.01
N ARG A 74 -5.95 1.03 -6.96
CA ARG A 74 -6.37 0.11 -8.03
C ARG A 74 -6.53 0.81 -9.38
N CYS A 75 -7.16 1.98 -9.42
CA CYS A 75 -7.33 2.72 -10.67
C CYS A 75 -6.01 3.19 -11.26
N GLU A 76 -5.01 3.54 -10.44
CA GLU A 76 -3.67 3.86 -10.94
C GLU A 76 -2.97 2.61 -11.49
N MET A 77 -3.06 1.46 -10.81
CA MET A 77 -2.52 0.20 -11.33
C MET A 77 -3.15 -0.21 -12.68
N GLU A 78 -4.46 -0.01 -12.84
CA GLU A 78 -5.17 -0.30 -14.09
C GLU A 78 -4.83 0.68 -15.23
N ARG A 79 -4.24 1.84 -14.94
CA ARG A 79 -3.79 2.81 -15.96
C ARG A 79 -2.37 2.56 -16.46
N GLU A 80 -1.55 1.87 -15.68
CA GLU A 80 -0.18 1.50 -16.06
C GLU A 80 -0.11 0.19 -16.88
N VAL A 81 -1.25 -0.48 -17.11
CA VAL A 81 -1.40 -1.70 -17.93
C VAL A 81 -1.98 -1.38 -19.30
#